data_AF-A0A6S7K1B3-F1
#
_entry.id   AF-A0A6S7K1B3-F1
#
_cell.length_a   1.000
_cell.length_b   1.000
_cell.length_c   1.000
_cell.angle_alpha   90.00
_cell.angle_beta   90.00
_cell.angle_gamma   90.00
#
_symmetry.space_group_name_H-M   'P 1'
#
loop_
_entity.id
_entity.type
_entity.pdbx_description
1 polymer ?
#
loop_
_entity_poly.entity_id
_entity_poly.type
_entity_poly.pdbx_seq_one_letter_code
_entity_poly.pdbx_strand_id
1 'polypeptide(L)'
;MTEIIDRYLNQLNNCSKPSSSNRGNEAADICSDLRAYCIENITETQIAYCSSLLFNQDGGILTFAKAVVLVDEFAKCKEIILSFLAEYIAKVKTRISPYATDIKDICLKLFSSDKNSRVKNETFQVLLQLLELKFDATIVEKLNVENIVEKYFSACCQPTKHTSTVKYGIYSLLGTLAEFFPEIMVTRADRLVQIYVGVLKAEMKKPSKPDMPVIAGCLRGLGSTLVNFTQAVDEGSQYAKDIYTYVRRAIDASVEYSRYEVPRAGLNFLARHAAQYKEYLTRDYEAVYETLVSWCKRNNKETRANAFAALEAFLKQVAECLVSRGSEVTVHDREIFKYFIKEFQRVINSNDSITRDISIAIRGYGYFAK
;
A
#
# COMPACT_ATOMS: atom_id res chain seq x y z
N MET A 1 -1.89 20.65 -31.20
CA MET A 1 -1.64 19.63 -30.15
C MET A 1 -1.16 20.29 -28.86
N THR A 2 -0.08 21.08 -28.93
CA THR A 2 0.38 21.99 -27.86
C THR A 2 -0.70 23.00 -27.45
N GLU A 3 -1.41 23.56 -28.43
CA GLU A 3 -2.57 24.44 -28.22
C GLU A 3 -3.68 23.82 -27.35
N ILE A 4 -3.81 22.48 -27.34
CA ILE A 4 -4.89 21.82 -26.60
C ILE A 4 -4.60 21.83 -25.09
N ILE A 5 -3.37 21.47 -24.70
CA ILE A 5 -2.94 21.49 -23.29
C ILE A 5 -2.96 22.93 -22.78
N ASP A 6 -2.37 23.87 -23.53
CA ASP A 6 -2.36 25.28 -23.16
C ASP A 6 -3.78 25.87 -23.06
N ARG A 7 -4.68 25.49 -23.98
CA ARG A 7 -6.09 25.90 -23.90
C ARG A 7 -6.75 25.43 -22.62
N TYR A 8 -6.59 24.14 -22.26
CA TYR A 8 -7.18 23.61 -21.03
C TYR A 8 -6.57 24.26 -19.79
N LEU A 9 -5.24 24.45 -19.74
CA LEU A 9 -4.58 25.14 -18.64
C LEU A 9 -5.04 26.60 -18.52
N ASN A 10 -5.19 27.33 -19.62
CA ASN A 10 -5.70 28.70 -19.63
C ASN A 10 -7.15 28.77 -19.15
N GLN A 11 -8.01 27.85 -19.61
CA GLN A 11 -9.39 27.74 -19.14
C GLN A 11 -9.44 27.45 -17.63
N LEU A 12 -8.65 26.49 -17.17
CA LEU A 12 -8.56 26.12 -15.75
C LEU A 12 -8.12 27.31 -14.89
N ASN A 13 -7.06 28.03 -15.29
CA ASN A 13 -6.60 29.21 -14.55
C ASN A 13 -7.62 30.35 -14.57
N ASN A 14 -8.43 30.50 -15.63
CA ASN A 14 -9.50 31.49 -15.64
C ASN A 14 -10.62 31.15 -14.64
N CYS A 15 -10.89 29.87 -14.37
CA CYS A 15 -11.84 29.48 -13.32
C CYS A 15 -11.38 29.93 -11.92
N SER A 16 -10.09 30.19 -11.68
CA SER A 16 -9.61 30.69 -10.39
C SER A 16 -10.10 32.12 -10.09
N LYS A 17 -10.40 32.91 -11.13
CA LYS A 17 -10.89 34.30 -10.99
C LYS A 17 -12.36 34.29 -10.58
N PRO A 18 -12.81 35.19 -9.69
CA PRO A 18 -14.21 35.26 -9.25
C PRO A 18 -15.10 35.77 -10.39
N SER A 19 -15.76 34.86 -11.10
CA SER A 19 -16.62 35.20 -12.26
C SER A 19 -17.99 34.51 -12.25
N SER A 20 -18.13 33.31 -11.65
CA SER A 20 -19.41 32.58 -11.56
C SER A 20 -19.47 31.71 -10.29
N SER A 21 -20.67 31.23 -9.93
CA SER A 21 -20.90 30.34 -8.78
C SER A 21 -20.64 28.85 -9.06
N ASN A 22 -20.33 28.49 -10.31
CA ASN A 22 -20.17 27.09 -10.73
C ASN A 22 -18.74 26.76 -11.21
N ARG A 23 -17.76 27.63 -10.90
CA ARG A 23 -16.38 27.52 -11.39
C ARG A 23 -15.70 26.26 -10.88
N GLY A 24 -16.05 25.80 -9.68
CA GLY A 24 -15.52 24.56 -9.11
C GLY A 24 -15.84 23.32 -9.95
N ASN A 25 -17.08 23.22 -10.47
CA ASN A 25 -17.49 22.12 -11.33
C ASN A 25 -16.92 22.26 -12.75
N GLU A 26 -16.95 23.49 -13.30
CA GLU A 26 -16.34 23.77 -14.60
C GLU A 26 -14.85 23.41 -14.62
N ALA A 27 -14.11 23.79 -13.58
CA ALA A 27 -12.70 23.43 -13.41
C ALA A 27 -12.50 21.91 -13.25
N ALA A 28 -13.43 21.20 -12.61
CA ALA A 28 -13.37 19.76 -12.48
C ALA A 28 -13.54 19.05 -13.84
N ASP A 29 -14.45 19.53 -14.68
CA ASP A 29 -14.70 18.98 -16.00
C ASP A 29 -13.51 19.26 -16.93
N ILE A 30 -13.01 20.50 -16.96
CA ILE A 30 -11.79 20.89 -17.69
C ILE A 30 -10.59 20.02 -17.27
N CYS A 31 -10.40 19.81 -15.96
CA CYS A 31 -9.31 19.00 -15.46
C CYS A 31 -9.46 17.51 -15.83
N SER A 32 -10.70 17.00 -15.91
CA SER A 32 -10.97 15.63 -16.33
C SER A 32 -10.60 15.41 -17.80
N ASP A 33 -10.97 16.36 -18.66
CA ASP A 33 -10.61 16.33 -20.09
C ASP A 33 -9.10 16.44 -20.29
N LEU A 34 -8.44 17.36 -19.55
CA LEU A 34 -7.00 17.51 -19.59
C LEU A 34 -6.29 16.22 -19.16
N ARG A 35 -6.76 15.57 -18.09
CA ARG A 35 -6.24 14.28 -17.62
C ARG A 35 -6.38 13.21 -18.71
N ALA A 36 -7.59 13.02 -19.25
CA ALA A 36 -7.84 12.02 -20.28
C ALA A 36 -6.93 12.22 -21.49
N TYR A 37 -6.81 13.47 -21.94
CA TYR A 37 -5.92 13.82 -23.03
C TYR A 37 -4.46 13.46 -22.73
N CYS A 38 -3.95 13.85 -21.55
CA CYS A 38 -2.56 13.65 -21.19
C CYS A 38 -2.19 12.18 -20.95
N ILE A 39 -3.12 11.38 -20.43
CA ILE A 39 -2.90 9.97 -20.14
C ILE A 39 -3.00 9.13 -21.43
N GLU A 40 -3.99 9.38 -22.29
CA GLU A 40 -4.28 8.51 -23.44
C GLU A 40 -3.54 8.91 -24.71
N ASN A 41 -3.38 10.21 -24.97
CA ASN A 41 -2.97 10.70 -26.29
C ASN A 41 -1.48 11.10 -26.39
N ILE A 42 -0.78 11.16 -25.26
CA ILE A 42 0.63 11.59 -25.22
C ILE A 42 1.56 10.41 -25.42
N THR A 43 2.40 10.51 -26.46
CA THR A 43 3.44 9.55 -26.81
C THR A 43 4.74 9.82 -26.06
N GLU A 44 5.67 8.86 -26.06
CA GLU A 44 6.91 8.99 -25.28
C GLU A 44 7.79 10.17 -25.68
N THR A 45 7.84 10.51 -26.97
CA THR A 45 8.64 11.63 -27.50
C THR A 45 8.08 12.99 -27.08
N GLN A 46 6.81 13.03 -26.68
CA GLN A 46 6.10 14.26 -26.30
C GLN A 46 6.06 14.51 -24.80
N ILE A 47 6.47 13.52 -23.98
CA ILE A 47 6.38 13.61 -22.51
C ILE A 47 7.14 14.81 -21.96
N ALA A 48 8.39 15.04 -22.41
CA ALA A 48 9.21 16.13 -21.90
C ALA A 48 8.55 17.50 -22.12
N TYR A 49 8.05 17.72 -23.34
CA TYR A 49 7.36 18.94 -23.71
C TYR A 49 6.03 19.10 -22.96
N CYS A 50 5.20 18.05 -22.91
CA CYS A 50 3.96 18.08 -22.15
C CYS A 50 4.19 18.38 -20.66
N SER A 51 5.17 17.75 -20.04
CA SER A 51 5.51 18.00 -18.63
C SER A 51 5.88 19.47 -18.42
N SER A 52 6.64 20.08 -19.35
CA SER A 52 7.00 21.49 -19.25
C SER A 52 5.80 22.45 -19.31
N LEU A 53 4.75 22.11 -20.06
CA LEU A 53 3.51 22.87 -20.09
C LEU A 53 2.66 22.63 -18.84
N LEU A 54 2.44 21.37 -18.48
CA LEU A 54 1.62 20.98 -17.32
C LEU A 54 2.16 21.59 -16.02
N PHE A 55 3.48 21.63 -15.86
CA PHE A 55 4.15 22.08 -14.65
C PHE A 55 4.80 23.46 -14.80
N ASN A 56 4.38 24.24 -15.80
CA ASN A 56 4.81 25.62 -15.97
C ASN A 56 4.49 26.46 -14.72
N GLN A 57 5.40 27.35 -14.30
CA GLN A 57 5.23 28.15 -13.08
C GLN A 57 4.17 29.26 -13.20
N ASP A 58 3.95 29.80 -14.40
CA ASP A 58 3.07 30.94 -14.65
C ASP A 58 1.61 30.54 -14.92
N GLY A 59 1.36 29.28 -15.25
CA GLY A 59 0.02 28.81 -15.63
C GLY A 59 -0.19 27.30 -15.60
N GLY A 60 0.71 26.53 -15.01
CA GLY A 60 0.58 25.08 -14.91
C GLY A 60 -0.50 24.64 -13.93
N ILE A 61 -0.78 23.34 -13.95
CA ILE A 61 -1.79 22.70 -13.09
C ILE A 61 -1.47 22.87 -11.59
N LEU A 62 -0.17 22.88 -11.24
CA LEU A 62 0.27 23.08 -9.85
C LEU A 62 0.08 24.52 -9.40
N THR A 63 0.22 25.50 -10.30
CA THR A 63 -0.05 26.91 -10.01
C THR A 63 -1.53 27.11 -9.70
N PHE A 64 -2.42 26.53 -10.51
CA PHE A 64 -3.86 26.51 -10.22
C PHE A 64 -4.15 25.83 -8.87
N ALA A 65 -3.62 24.63 -8.63
CA ALA A 65 -3.83 23.90 -7.38
C ALA A 65 -3.36 24.71 -6.16
N LYS A 66 -2.22 25.41 -6.26
CA LYS A 66 -1.70 26.32 -5.22
C LYS A 66 -2.66 27.48 -4.92
N ALA A 67 -3.34 28.01 -5.94
CA ALA A 67 -4.29 29.12 -5.82
C ALA A 67 -5.61 28.72 -5.14
N VAL A 68 -6.08 27.48 -5.35
CA VAL A 68 -7.40 27.03 -4.85
C VAL A 68 -7.33 26.16 -3.59
N VAL A 69 -6.16 26.04 -2.93
CA VAL A 69 -5.97 25.21 -1.73
C VAL A 69 -7.06 25.44 -0.68
N LEU A 70 -7.31 26.69 -0.32
CA LEU A 70 -8.24 27.07 0.75
C LEU A 70 -9.68 27.28 0.26
N VAL A 71 -9.95 27.00 -1.03
CA VAL A 71 -11.25 27.25 -1.64
C VAL A 71 -12.04 25.94 -1.72
N ASP A 72 -13.06 25.83 -0.87
CA ASP A 72 -13.86 24.61 -0.72
C ASP A 72 -14.67 24.27 -1.98
N GLU A 73 -15.05 25.28 -2.78
CA GLU A 73 -15.76 25.12 -4.08
C GLU A 73 -15.00 24.19 -5.05
N PHE A 74 -13.66 24.15 -4.97
CA PHE A 74 -12.81 23.37 -5.88
C PHE A 74 -12.47 21.97 -5.35
N ALA A 75 -13.14 21.47 -4.31
CA ALA A 75 -12.81 20.18 -3.71
C ALA A 75 -12.78 19.02 -4.74
N LYS A 76 -13.81 18.90 -5.59
CA LYS A 76 -13.86 17.86 -6.63
C LYS A 76 -12.73 18.03 -7.66
N CYS A 77 -12.44 19.26 -8.07
CA CYS A 77 -11.33 19.56 -8.98
C CYS A 77 -9.97 19.16 -8.36
N LYS A 78 -9.75 19.48 -7.07
CA LYS A 78 -8.54 19.08 -6.32
C LYS A 78 -8.37 17.56 -6.27
N GLU A 79 -9.46 16.81 -6.06
CA GLU A 79 -9.44 15.33 -6.12
C GLU A 79 -8.98 14.84 -7.51
N ILE A 80 -9.54 15.40 -8.59
CA ILE A 80 -9.19 15.03 -9.98
C ILE A 80 -7.73 15.40 -10.31
N ILE A 81 -7.26 16.58 -9.89
CA ILE A 81 -5.86 17.00 -10.07
C ILE A 81 -4.93 15.99 -9.41
N LEU A 82 -5.17 15.62 -8.15
CA LEU A 82 -4.31 14.69 -7.42
C LEU A 82 -4.34 13.28 -8.05
N SER A 83 -5.51 12.77 -8.43
CA SER A 83 -5.62 11.50 -9.17
C SER A 83 -4.88 11.56 -10.50
N PHE A 84 -5.00 12.66 -11.24
CA PHE A 84 -4.24 12.89 -12.48
C PHE A 84 -2.74 12.86 -12.22
N LEU A 85 -2.25 13.57 -11.20
CA LEU A 85 -0.83 13.58 -10.86
C LEU A 85 -0.31 12.18 -10.54
N ALA A 86 -1.02 11.38 -9.76
CA ALA A 86 -0.63 10.01 -9.43
C ALA A 86 -0.49 9.12 -10.69
N GLU A 87 -1.48 9.18 -11.60
CA GLU A 87 -1.45 8.43 -12.86
C GLU A 87 -0.37 8.92 -13.82
N TYR A 88 -0.17 10.24 -13.89
CA TYR A 88 0.84 10.83 -14.75
C TYR A 88 2.25 10.44 -14.27
N ILE A 89 2.51 10.46 -12.96
CA ILE A 89 3.77 9.98 -12.37
C ILE A 89 4.01 8.51 -12.74
N ALA A 90 2.99 7.65 -12.62
CA ALA A 90 3.11 6.25 -13.02
C ALA A 90 3.43 6.06 -14.51
N LYS A 91 2.87 6.90 -15.39
CA LYS A 91 3.13 6.90 -16.85
C LYS A 91 4.54 7.39 -17.18
N VAL A 92 4.99 8.50 -16.60
CA VAL A 92 6.25 9.15 -17.01
C VAL A 92 7.47 8.69 -16.20
N LYS A 93 7.26 8.11 -15.01
CA LYS A 93 8.26 7.59 -14.08
C LYS A 93 9.27 8.68 -13.69
N THR A 94 10.56 8.35 -13.68
CA THR A 94 11.66 9.25 -13.29
C THR A 94 11.77 10.51 -14.16
N ARG A 95 11.09 10.60 -15.31
CA ARG A 95 11.01 11.83 -16.11
C ARG A 95 10.30 12.98 -15.38
N ILE A 96 9.58 12.71 -14.28
CA ILE A 96 8.98 13.74 -13.42
C ILE A 96 10.00 14.46 -12.52
N SER A 97 11.26 14.02 -12.48
CA SER A 97 12.30 14.53 -11.58
C SER A 97 12.35 16.06 -11.44
N PRO A 98 12.29 16.86 -12.53
CA PRO A 98 12.36 18.32 -12.42
C PRO A 98 11.22 18.94 -11.61
N TYR A 99 10.08 18.25 -11.51
CA TYR A 99 8.84 18.75 -10.92
C TYR A 99 8.49 18.04 -9.60
N ALA A 100 9.29 17.04 -9.20
CA ALA A 100 9.02 16.19 -8.05
C ALA A 100 8.85 16.98 -6.74
N THR A 101 9.67 18.03 -6.56
CA THR A 101 9.62 18.86 -5.34
C THR A 101 8.32 19.68 -5.27
N ASP A 102 7.90 20.31 -6.36
CA ASP A 102 6.65 21.08 -6.44
C ASP A 102 5.41 20.20 -6.23
N ILE A 103 5.43 18.99 -6.80
CA ILE A 103 4.36 18.00 -6.63
C ILE A 103 4.25 17.57 -5.17
N LYS A 104 5.39 17.27 -4.53
CA LYS A 104 5.43 16.96 -3.10
C LYS A 104 4.89 18.14 -2.27
N ASP A 105 5.36 19.36 -2.53
CA ASP A 105 4.94 20.54 -1.76
C ASP A 105 3.44 20.82 -1.82
N ILE A 106 2.81 20.66 -3.00
CA ILE A 106 1.35 20.81 -3.11
C ILE A 106 0.61 19.73 -2.33
N CYS A 107 1.10 18.48 -2.33
CA CYS A 107 0.50 17.39 -1.55
C CYS A 107 0.56 17.68 -0.05
N LEU A 108 1.73 18.11 0.45
CA LEU A 108 1.90 18.48 1.85
C LEU A 108 1.00 19.66 2.23
N LYS A 109 0.87 20.66 1.35
CA LYS A 109 0.02 21.84 1.60
C LYS A 109 -1.47 21.46 1.65
N LEU A 110 -1.95 20.67 0.69
CA LEU A 110 -3.33 20.18 0.65
C LEU A 110 -3.65 19.28 1.86
N PHE A 111 -2.75 18.36 2.23
CA PHE A 111 -2.94 17.51 3.41
C PHE A 111 -3.14 18.33 4.70
N SER A 112 -2.32 19.37 4.88
CA SER A 112 -2.38 20.24 6.05
C SER A 112 -3.60 21.15 6.08
N SER A 113 -3.89 21.81 4.96
CA SER A 113 -4.80 22.96 4.93
C SER A 113 -6.21 22.63 4.48
N ASP A 114 -6.40 21.57 3.70
CA ASP A 114 -7.73 21.20 3.19
C ASP A 114 -8.60 20.64 4.31
N LYS A 115 -9.92 20.83 4.22
CA LYS A 115 -10.89 20.27 5.18
C LYS A 115 -11.51 18.98 4.65
N ASN A 116 -11.52 18.78 3.34
CA ASN A 116 -12.13 17.62 2.71
C ASN A 116 -11.19 16.40 2.82
N SER A 117 -11.68 15.37 3.51
CA SER A 117 -10.93 14.12 3.70
C SER A 117 -10.62 13.37 2.40
N ARG A 118 -11.44 13.50 1.35
CA ARG A 118 -11.18 12.90 0.04
C ARG A 118 -9.98 13.55 -0.63
N VAL A 119 -9.91 14.88 -0.64
CA VAL A 119 -8.72 15.60 -1.14
C VAL A 119 -7.47 15.16 -0.39
N LYS A 120 -7.52 15.08 0.95
CA LYS A 120 -6.39 14.56 1.74
C LYS A 120 -6.00 13.15 1.35
N ASN A 121 -6.98 12.27 1.12
CA ASN A 121 -6.71 10.88 0.76
C ASN A 121 -5.98 10.75 -0.59
N GLU A 122 -6.34 11.58 -1.56
CA GLU A 122 -5.67 11.58 -2.88
C GLU A 122 -4.21 12.02 -2.79
N THR A 123 -3.83 12.87 -1.82
CA THR A 123 -2.41 13.26 -1.63
C THR A 123 -1.51 12.08 -1.33
N PHE A 124 -2.01 11.04 -0.65
CA PHE A 124 -1.21 9.85 -0.34
C PHE A 124 -0.86 9.08 -1.61
N GLN A 125 -1.78 8.96 -2.57
CA GLN A 125 -1.51 8.22 -3.80
C GLN A 125 -0.40 8.90 -4.62
N VAL A 126 -0.45 10.23 -4.72
CA VAL A 126 0.60 11.01 -5.38
C VAL A 126 1.95 10.81 -4.69
N LEU A 127 2.00 10.93 -3.37
CA LEU A 127 3.24 10.76 -2.61
C LEU A 127 3.79 9.33 -2.70
N LEU A 128 2.94 8.30 -2.63
CA LEU A 128 3.36 6.90 -2.79
C LEU A 128 3.97 6.68 -4.19
N GLN A 129 3.27 7.10 -5.26
CA GLN A 129 3.79 6.98 -6.63
C GLN A 129 5.11 7.74 -6.82
N LEU A 130 5.27 8.89 -6.17
CA LEU A 130 6.49 9.69 -6.26
C LEU A 130 7.65 9.05 -5.50
N LEU A 131 7.41 8.61 -4.25
CA LEU A 131 8.45 8.12 -3.33
C LEU A 131 8.95 6.72 -3.67
N GLU A 132 8.17 5.92 -4.41
CA GLU A 132 8.59 4.61 -4.91
C GLU A 132 9.52 4.70 -6.14
N LEU A 133 9.71 5.91 -6.72
CA LEU A 133 10.63 6.12 -7.83
C LEU A 133 12.08 6.23 -7.34
N LYS A 134 12.99 5.65 -8.14
CA LYS A 134 14.44 5.79 -7.93
C LYS A 134 14.93 7.08 -8.56
N PHE A 135 15.05 8.12 -7.75
CA PHE A 135 15.61 9.41 -8.15
C PHE A 135 17.13 9.49 -7.91
N ASP A 136 17.80 10.38 -8.64
CA ASP A 136 19.19 10.74 -8.38
C ASP A 136 19.33 11.44 -7.02
N ALA A 137 20.51 11.33 -6.40
CA ALA A 137 20.78 11.84 -5.05
C ALA A 137 20.43 13.33 -4.88
N THR A 138 20.67 14.15 -5.91
CA THR A 138 20.36 15.60 -5.90
C THR A 138 18.86 15.89 -5.80
N ILE A 139 18.02 15.03 -6.38
CA ILE A 139 16.57 15.16 -6.31
C ILE A 139 16.05 14.61 -4.98
N VAL A 140 16.63 13.51 -4.49
CA VAL A 140 16.31 12.95 -3.16
C VAL A 140 16.56 13.99 -2.06
N GLU A 141 17.70 14.69 -2.12
CA GLU A 141 18.01 15.78 -1.19
C GLU A 141 16.96 16.90 -1.25
N LYS A 142 16.59 17.35 -2.45
CA LYS A 142 15.57 18.40 -2.66
C LYS A 142 14.16 17.99 -2.24
N LEU A 143 13.82 16.71 -2.35
CA LEU A 143 12.54 16.19 -1.85
C LEU A 143 12.40 16.43 -0.35
N ASN A 144 13.51 16.46 0.39
CA ASN A 144 13.53 16.63 1.84
C ASN A 144 12.57 15.64 2.50
N VAL A 145 12.87 14.36 2.32
CA VAL A 145 12.03 13.25 2.83
C VAL A 145 11.90 13.31 4.36
N GLU A 146 12.90 13.84 5.07
CA GLU A 146 12.82 14.07 6.51
C GLU A 146 11.64 14.98 6.90
N ASN A 147 11.38 16.06 6.15
CA ASN A 147 10.20 16.90 6.36
C ASN A 147 8.89 16.12 6.19
N ILE A 148 8.83 15.24 5.18
CA ILE A 148 7.66 14.38 4.93
C ILE A 148 7.45 13.46 6.16
N VAL A 149 8.52 12.80 6.61
CA VAL A 149 8.53 11.93 7.78
C VAL A 149 8.01 12.69 9.01
N GLU A 150 8.58 13.85 9.34
CA GLU A 150 8.16 14.66 10.49
C GLU A 150 6.68 15.03 10.46
N LYS A 151 6.20 15.46 9.29
CA LYS A 151 4.83 15.88 9.09
C LYS A 151 3.84 14.74 9.33
N TYR A 152 4.10 13.57 8.75
CA TYR A 152 3.20 12.42 8.88
C TYR A 152 3.35 11.70 10.22
N PHE A 153 4.53 11.69 10.85
CA PHE A 153 4.67 11.23 12.23
C PHE A 153 3.87 12.11 13.21
N SER A 154 3.95 13.44 13.06
CA SER A 154 3.18 14.37 13.89
C SER A 154 1.67 14.14 13.72
N ALA A 155 1.20 13.95 12.48
CA ALA A 155 -0.20 13.60 12.20
C ALA A 155 -0.60 12.23 12.80
N CYS A 156 0.28 11.24 12.73
CA CYS A 156 0.10 9.92 13.33
C CYS A 156 -0.06 9.99 14.85
N CYS A 157 0.67 10.88 15.53
CA CYS A 157 0.54 11.13 16.96
C CYS A 157 -0.72 11.93 17.35
N GLN A 158 -1.53 12.40 16.40
CA GLN A 158 -2.77 13.12 16.63
C GLN A 158 -3.99 12.39 16.02
N PRO A 159 -4.21 11.11 16.36
CA PRO A 159 -5.16 10.26 15.66
C PRO A 159 -6.62 10.73 15.80
N THR A 160 -6.97 11.55 16.79
CA THR A 160 -8.33 12.08 16.95
C THR A 160 -8.69 13.15 15.91
N LYS A 161 -7.71 13.75 15.23
CA LYS A 161 -7.92 14.81 14.23
C LYS A 161 -8.22 14.30 12.82
N HIS A 162 -8.18 12.99 12.60
CA HIS A 162 -8.24 12.39 11.28
C HIS A 162 -9.35 11.36 11.18
N THR A 163 -10.03 11.33 10.03
CA THR A 163 -11.01 10.28 9.72
C THR A 163 -10.30 8.94 9.50
N SER A 164 -11.05 7.83 9.58
CA SER A 164 -10.51 6.47 9.41
C SER A 164 -9.75 6.27 8.10
N THR A 165 -10.23 6.83 6.99
CA THR A 165 -9.57 6.73 5.68
C THR A 165 -8.29 7.56 5.60
N VAL A 166 -8.25 8.73 6.25
CA VAL A 166 -7.02 9.53 6.34
C VAL A 166 -5.98 8.82 7.20
N LYS A 167 -6.39 8.17 8.30
CA LYS A 167 -5.50 7.33 9.11
C LYS A 167 -4.91 6.18 8.29
N TYR A 168 -5.72 5.51 7.48
CA TYR A 168 -5.23 4.48 6.56
C TYR A 168 -4.07 5.01 5.70
N GLY A 169 -4.23 6.20 5.12
CA GLY A 169 -3.21 6.85 4.30
C GLY A 169 -1.94 7.21 5.08
N ILE A 170 -2.08 7.80 6.28
CA ILE A 170 -0.94 8.15 7.16
C ILE A 170 -0.13 6.90 7.50
N TYR A 171 -0.81 5.84 7.98
CA TYR A 171 -0.15 4.60 8.35
C TYR A 171 0.53 3.92 7.17
N SER A 172 -0.12 3.89 6.01
CA SER A 172 0.47 3.28 4.81
C SER A 172 1.71 4.05 4.34
N LEU A 173 1.63 5.38 4.29
CA LEU A 173 2.73 6.24 3.83
C LEU A 173 3.96 6.15 4.75
N LEU A 174 3.77 6.14 6.07
CA LEU A 174 4.87 5.98 7.04
C LEU A 174 5.59 4.63 6.86
N GLY A 175 4.85 3.57 6.54
CA GLY A 175 5.45 2.27 6.23
C GLY A 175 6.24 2.28 4.94
N THR A 176 5.71 2.91 3.87
CA THR A 176 6.45 3.09 2.61
C THR A 176 7.71 3.91 2.82
N LEU A 177 7.68 4.96 3.65
CA LEU A 177 8.88 5.73 4.00
C LEU A 177 9.93 4.84 4.69
N ALA A 178 9.51 3.96 5.60
CA ALA A 178 10.42 2.98 6.24
C ALA A 178 10.99 1.96 5.25
N GLU A 179 10.23 1.61 4.21
CA GLU A 179 10.65 0.66 3.17
C GLU A 179 11.66 1.28 2.18
N PHE A 180 11.42 2.51 1.73
CA PHE A 180 12.21 3.13 0.65
C PHE A 180 13.29 4.09 1.14
N PHE A 181 13.19 4.62 2.36
CA PHE A 181 14.15 5.54 2.97
C PHE A 181 14.53 5.09 4.40
N PRO A 182 15.03 3.84 4.55
CA PRO A 182 15.34 3.28 5.87
C PRO A 182 16.37 4.10 6.65
N GLU A 183 17.33 4.74 5.98
CA GLU A 183 18.35 5.59 6.59
C GLU A 183 17.77 6.81 7.32
N ILE A 184 16.67 7.36 6.82
CA ILE A 184 15.95 8.48 7.46
C ILE A 184 15.06 7.96 8.59
N MET A 185 14.53 6.75 8.43
CA MET A 185 13.54 6.16 9.35
C MET A 185 14.15 5.40 10.52
N VAL A 186 15.45 5.08 10.48
CA VAL A 186 16.13 4.22 11.47
C VAL A 186 15.92 4.66 12.92
N THR A 187 15.94 5.97 13.19
CA THR A 187 15.77 6.51 14.55
C THR A 187 14.33 6.47 15.06
N ARG A 188 13.34 6.24 14.17
CA ARG A 188 11.91 6.26 14.47
C ARG A 188 11.22 4.92 14.23
N ALA A 189 11.91 3.95 13.63
CA ALA A 189 11.35 2.67 13.21
C ALA A 189 10.73 1.88 14.38
N ASP A 190 11.45 1.74 15.50
CA ASP A 190 10.95 1.03 16.68
C ASP A 190 9.67 1.68 17.23
N ARG A 191 9.67 3.01 17.30
CA ARG A 191 8.50 3.77 17.74
C ARG A 191 7.32 3.58 16.78
N LEU A 192 7.59 3.51 15.48
CA LEU A 192 6.56 3.27 14.46
C LEU A 192 5.96 1.86 14.59
N VAL A 193 6.80 0.83 14.77
CA VAL A 193 6.34 -0.55 15.04
C VAL A 193 5.48 -0.59 16.30
N GLN A 194 5.93 0.06 17.38
CA GLN A 194 5.18 0.16 18.63
C GLN A 194 3.78 0.79 18.41
N ILE A 195 3.70 1.85 17.59
CA ILE A 195 2.42 2.49 17.24
C ILE A 195 1.53 1.51 16.48
N TYR A 196 2.03 0.85 15.43
CA TYR A 196 1.22 -0.10 14.65
C TYR A 196 0.68 -1.24 15.51
N VAL A 197 1.54 -1.88 16.31
CA VAL A 197 1.14 -2.98 17.20
C VAL A 197 0.12 -2.50 18.24
N GLY A 198 0.34 -1.31 18.81
CA GLY A 198 -0.59 -0.70 19.76
C GLY A 198 -1.97 -0.42 19.16
N VAL A 199 -2.01 0.12 17.94
CA VAL A 199 -3.27 0.40 17.22
C VAL A 199 -3.98 -0.89 16.83
N LEU A 200 -3.27 -1.89 16.31
CA LEU A 200 -3.84 -3.21 16.00
C LEU A 200 -4.42 -3.87 17.25
N LYS A 201 -3.70 -3.81 18.37
CA LYS A 201 -4.19 -4.31 19.66
C LYS A 201 -5.48 -3.61 20.09
N ALA A 202 -5.54 -2.29 20.00
CA ALA A 202 -6.71 -1.51 20.38
C ALA A 202 -7.92 -1.82 19.49
N GLU A 203 -7.73 -1.88 18.17
CA GLU A 203 -8.81 -2.08 17.20
C GLU A 203 -9.31 -3.53 17.11
N MET A 204 -8.42 -4.53 17.27
CA MET A 204 -8.78 -5.95 17.17
C MET A 204 -9.21 -6.59 18.49
N LYS A 205 -9.08 -5.89 19.61
CA LYS A 205 -9.52 -6.38 20.94
C LYS A 205 -10.64 -5.55 21.56
N LYS A 206 -11.05 -4.43 20.95
CA LYS A 206 -12.14 -3.63 21.49
C LYS A 206 -13.49 -4.36 21.37
N PRO A 207 -14.41 -4.15 22.32
CA PRO A 207 -15.73 -4.78 22.32
C PRO A 207 -16.67 -4.20 21.27
N SER A 208 -16.41 -2.96 20.82
CA SER A 208 -17.18 -2.28 19.78
C SER A 208 -16.67 -2.63 18.38
N LYS A 209 -17.43 -2.26 17.35
CA LYS A 209 -17.08 -2.57 15.95
C LYS A 209 -15.68 -2.05 15.56
N PRO A 210 -14.79 -2.90 15.03
CA PRO A 210 -13.45 -2.52 14.58
C PRO A 210 -13.47 -1.46 13.47
N ASP A 211 -12.51 -0.54 13.52
CA ASP A 211 -12.25 0.41 12.44
C ASP A 211 -11.39 -0.27 11.37
N MET A 212 -12.07 -0.85 10.37
CA MET A 212 -11.44 -1.68 9.34
C MET A 212 -10.41 -0.90 8.49
N PRO A 213 -10.66 0.34 8.03
CA PRO A 213 -9.62 1.15 7.38
C PRO A 213 -8.37 1.35 8.24
N VAL A 214 -8.53 1.62 9.54
CA VAL A 214 -7.38 1.79 10.44
C VAL A 214 -6.56 0.50 10.52
N ILE A 215 -7.22 -0.64 10.71
CA ILE A 215 -6.56 -1.95 10.73
C ILE A 215 -5.81 -2.21 9.42
N ALA A 216 -6.45 -2.02 8.27
CA ALA A 216 -5.84 -2.27 6.97
C ALA A 216 -4.61 -1.39 6.73
N GLY A 217 -4.68 -0.11 7.10
CA GLY A 217 -3.58 0.84 6.96
C GLY A 217 -2.40 0.49 7.88
N CYS A 218 -2.68 0.10 9.13
CA CYS A 218 -1.63 -0.36 10.05
C CYS A 218 -0.97 -1.65 9.57
N LEU A 219 -1.72 -2.64 9.08
CA LEU A 219 -1.14 -3.89 8.56
C LEU A 219 -0.28 -3.63 7.33
N ARG A 220 -0.75 -2.78 6.40
CA ARG A 220 0.01 -2.38 5.22
C ARG A 220 1.30 -1.65 5.60
N GLY A 221 1.19 -0.64 6.47
CA GLY A 221 2.33 0.14 6.94
C GLY A 221 3.34 -0.70 7.70
N LEU A 222 2.87 -1.59 8.58
CA LEU A 222 3.72 -2.53 9.31
C LEU A 222 4.45 -3.46 8.33
N GLY A 223 3.75 -4.08 7.38
CA GLY A 223 4.38 -4.94 6.37
C GLY A 223 5.52 -4.22 5.63
N SER A 224 5.28 -3.02 5.12
CA SER A 224 6.36 -2.24 4.48
C SER A 224 7.52 -1.91 5.44
N THR A 225 7.24 -1.58 6.70
CA THR A 225 8.27 -1.32 7.71
C THR A 225 9.17 -2.53 7.95
N LEU A 226 8.58 -3.74 7.99
CA LEU A 226 9.30 -4.98 8.28
C LEU A 226 10.20 -5.48 7.14
N VAL A 227 10.27 -4.77 6.01
CA VAL A 227 11.24 -5.06 4.95
C VAL A 227 12.66 -4.76 5.41
N ASN A 228 12.88 -3.62 6.07
CA ASN A 228 14.19 -3.19 6.55
C ASN A 228 14.33 -3.27 8.07
N PHE A 229 13.22 -3.28 8.81
CA PHE A 229 13.21 -3.29 10.29
C PHE A 229 12.51 -4.55 10.78
N THR A 230 13.21 -5.68 10.71
CA THR A 230 12.67 -7.01 11.01
C THR A 230 12.14 -7.12 12.43
N GLN A 231 11.13 -7.97 12.61
CA GLN A 231 10.55 -8.32 13.92
C GLN A 231 10.38 -9.83 13.99
N ALA A 232 11.48 -10.55 13.73
CA ALA A 232 11.45 -11.99 13.58
C ALA A 232 11.41 -12.72 14.93
N VAL A 233 10.90 -13.95 14.90
CA VAL A 233 10.82 -14.82 16.08
C VAL A 233 12.22 -15.23 16.55
N ASP A 234 13.12 -15.56 15.63
CA ASP A 234 14.49 -15.98 15.91
C ASP A 234 15.41 -14.83 16.38
N GLU A 235 15.02 -13.58 16.10
CA GLU A 235 15.64 -12.37 16.66
C GLU A 235 15.19 -12.06 18.09
N GLY A 236 14.22 -12.80 18.64
CA GLY A 236 13.69 -12.54 19.98
C GLY A 236 12.84 -11.26 20.08
N SER A 237 12.24 -10.82 18.97
CA SER A 237 11.40 -9.62 18.97
C SER A 237 10.24 -9.74 19.96
N GLN A 238 10.11 -8.74 20.84
CA GLN A 238 8.98 -8.62 21.77
C GLN A 238 7.62 -8.46 21.07
N TYR A 239 7.62 -8.02 19.81
CA TYR A 239 6.40 -7.77 19.04
C TYR A 239 5.97 -8.97 18.19
N ALA A 240 6.87 -9.92 17.91
CA ALA A 240 6.64 -11.00 16.94
C ALA A 240 5.33 -11.78 17.21
N LYS A 241 5.08 -12.17 18.46
CA LYS A 241 3.87 -12.92 18.85
C LYS A 241 2.59 -12.11 18.61
N ASP A 242 2.60 -10.84 18.97
CA ASP A 242 1.45 -9.95 18.80
C ASP A 242 1.19 -9.70 17.31
N ILE A 243 2.22 -9.40 16.53
CA ILE A 243 2.12 -9.20 15.07
C ILE A 243 1.54 -10.44 14.41
N TYR A 244 2.11 -11.62 14.66
CA TYR A 244 1.61 -12.88 14.12
C TYR A 244 0.12 -13.10 14.47
N THR A 245 -0.25 -12.86 15.72
CA THR A 245 -1.64 -13.00 16.18
C THR A 245 -2.59 -12.06 15.43
N TYR A 246 -2.22 -10.79 15.24
CA TYR A 246 -3.05 -9.82 14.54
C TYR A 246 -3.15 -10.12 13.04
N VAL A 247 -2.07 -10.60 12.42
CA VAL A 247 -2.08 -11.04 11.01
C VAL A 247 -2.99 -12.26 10.84
N ARG A 248 -2.92 -13.26 11.74
CA ARG A 248 -3.84 -14.42 11.73
C ARG A 248 -5.30 -14.00 11.85
N ARG A 249 -5.62 -13.05 12.74
CA ARG A 249 -6.97 -12.48 12.88
C ARG A 249 -7.41 -11.72 11.63
N ALA A 250 -6.50 -11.00 10.98
CA ALA A 250 -6.81 -10.23 9.78
C ALA A 250 -7.21 -11.11 8.58
N ILE A 251 -6.73 -12.35 8.54
CA ILE A 251 -7.04 -13.34 7.50
C ILE A 251 -8.03 -14.41 7.96
N ASP A 252 -8.71 -14.23 9.09
CA ASP A 252 -9.68 -15.21 9.56
C ASP A 252 -10.85 -15.32 8.59
N ALA A 253 -10.94 -16.44 7.88
CA ALA A 253 -11.94 -16.64 6.83
C ALA A 253 -13.37 -16.78 7.38
N SER A 254 -13.54 -17.03 8.68
CA SER A 254 -14.85 -17.11 9.35
C SER A 254 -15.50 -15.74 9.55
N VAL A 255 -14.72 -14.66 9.49
CA VAL A 255 -15.22 -13.29 9.62
C VAL A 255 -15.85 -12.85 8.29
N GLU A 256 -17.08 -12.34 8.38
CA GLU A 256 -17.76 -11.73 7.23
C GLU A 256 -17.22 -10.31 6.99
N TYR A 257 -16.43 -10.16 5.92
CA TYR A 257 -15.87 -8.88 5.53
C TYR A 257 -16.76 -8.18 4.51
N SER A 258 -17.24 -6.97 4.83
CA SER A 258 -17.90 -6.10 3.86
C SER A 258 -16.94 -5.52 2.81
N ARG A 259 -15.64 -5.44 3.15
CA ARG A 259 -14.55 -5.02 2.26
C ARG A 259 -13.32 -5.86 2.50
N TYR A 260 -12.59 -6.19 1.43
CA TYR A 260 -11.46 -7.11 1.47
C TYR A 260 -10.09 -6.46 1.80
N GLU A 261 -10.04 -5.17 2.18
CA GLU A 261 -8.78 -4.47 2.45
C GLU A 261 -7.97 -5.10 3.60
N VAL A 262 -8.63 -5.43 4.72
CA VAL A 262 -7.98 -6.07 5.89
C VAL A 262 -7.41 -7.45 5.53
N PRO A 263 -8.19 -8.40 4.98
CA PRO A 263 -7.63 -9.71 4.62
C PRO A 263 -6.57 -9.60 3.51
N ARG A 264 -6.71 -8.67 2.55
CA ARG A 264 -5.64 -8.44 1.56
C ARG A 264 -4.34 -7.98 2.21
N ALA A 265 -4.41 -7.04 3.15
CA ALA A 265 -3.23 -6.57 3.89
C ALA A 265 -2.58 -7.71 4.69
N GLY A 266 -3.38 -8.55 5.36
CA GLY A 266 -2.87 -9.72 6.10
C GLY A 266 -2.27 -10.81 5.19
N LEU A 267 -2.89 -11.12 4.06
CA LEU A 267 -2.37 -12.09 3.09
C LEU A 267 -1.07 -11.58 2.46
N ASN A 268 -1.03 -10.31 2.02
CA ASN A 268 0.19 -9.70 1.50
C ASN A 268 1.31 -9.65 2.55
N PHE A 269 0.97 -9.41 3.82
CA PHE A 269 1.93 -9.48 4.91
C PHE A 269 2.59 -10.86 4.99
N LEU A 270 1.81 -11.95 4.98
CA LEU A 270 2.36 -13.30 5.00
C LEU A 270 3.19 -13.61 3.75
N ALA A 271 2.73 -13.18 2.57
CA ALA A 271 3.46 -13.37 1.32
C ALA A 271 4.87 -12.76 1.37
N ARG A 272 5.03 -11.62 2.04
CA ARG A 272 6.30 -10.88 2.14
C ARG A 272 7.17 -11.31 3.33
N HIS A 273 6.56 -11.63 4.47
CA HIS A 273 7.27 -11.77 5.75
C HIS A 273 7.15 -13.15 6.40
N ALA A 274 6.63 -14.17 5.71
CA ALA A 274 6.50 -15.52 6.29
C ALA A 274 7.80 -16.03 6.94
N ALA A 275 8.96 -15.70 6.38
CA ALA A 275 10.26 -16.12 6.91
C ALA A 275 10.52 -15.64 8.35
N GLN A 276 10.07 -14.43 8.70
CA GLN A 276 10.22 -13.87 10.05
C GLN A 276 9.38 -14.63 11.10
N TYR A 277 8.37 -15.40 10.67
CA TYR A 277 7.42 -16.09 11.53
C TYR A 277 7.38 -17.61 11.30
N LYS A 278 8.41 -18.18 10.66
CA LYS A 278 8.48 -19.60 10.26
C LYS A 278 8.17 -20.56 11.41
N GLU A 279 8.62 -20.28 12.62
CA GLU A 279 8.37 -21.12 13.80
C GLU A 279 6.89 -21.17 14.18
N TYR A 280 6.22 -20.02 14.25
CA TYR A 280 4.79 -19.95 14.55
C TYR A 280 3.94 -20.53 13.41
N LEU A 281 4.31 -20.26 12.15
CA LEU A 281 3.66 -20.84 10.99
C LEU A 281 3.76 -22.37 10.97
N THR A 282 4.93 -22.91 11.31
CA THR A 282 5.15 -24.36 11.37
C THR A 282 4.38 -25.00 12.52
N ARG A 283 4.32 -24.34 13.69
CA ARG A 283 3.53 -24.83 14.83
C ARG A 283 2.04 -24.88 14.51
N ASP A 284 1.52 -23.85 13.85
CA ASP A 284 0.08 -23.68 13.59
C ASP A 284 -0.31 -24.14 12.16
N TYR A 285 0.45 -25.08 11.58
CA TYR A 285 0.47 -25.39 10.15
C TYR A 285 -0.90 -25.76 9.55
N GLU A 286 -1.68 -26.63 10.20
CA GLU A 286 -2.99 -27.07 9.69
C GLU A 286 -3.94 -25.88 9.59
N ALA A 287 -4.10 -25.15 10.69
CA ALA A 287 -5.00 -24.02 10.78
C ALA A 287 -4.61 -22.88 9.82
N VAL A 288 -3.31 -22.68 9.57
CA VAL A 288 -2.82 -21.70 8.59
C VAL A 288 -3.11 -22.16 7.17
N TYR A 289 -2.79 -23.41 6.85
CA TYR A 289 -3.01 -23.98 5.51
C TYR A 289 -4.48 -23.92 5.11
N GLU A 290 -5.38 -24.38 5.97
CA GLU A 290 -6.82 -24.37 5.73
C GLU A 290 -7.36 -22.95 5.49
N THR A 291 -6.90 -21.99 6.31
CA THR A 291 -7.25 -20.58 6.15
C THR A 291 -6.83 -20.07 4.77
N LEU A 292 -5.59 -20.30 4.35
CA LEU A 292 -5.06 -19.81 3.07
C LEU A 292 -5.73 -20.47 1.87
N VAL A 293 -5.98 -21.78 1.92
CA VAL A 293 -6.72 -22.51 0.88
C VAL A 293 -8.15 -21.97 0.75
N SER A 294 -8.82 -21.65 1.86
CA SER A 294 -10.17 -21.06 1.82
C SER A 294 -10.18 -19.71 1.09
N TRP A 295 -9.15 -18.87 1.28
CA TRP A 295 -9.00 -17.60 0.57
C TRP A 295 -8.70 -17.79 -0.91
N CYS A 296 -7.95 -18.83 -1.27
CA CYS A 296 -7.67 -19.18 -2.67
C CYS A 296 -8.94 -19.56 -3.44
N LYS A 297 -9.96 -20.10 -2.76
CA LYS A 297 -11.25 -20.50 -3.34
C LYS A 297 -12.25 -19.35 -3.52
N ARG A 298 -11.97 -18.16 -2.98
CA ARG A 298 -12.88 -17.01 -3.11
C ARG A 298 -12.87 -16.40 -4.51
N ASN A 299 -14.01 -15.83 -4.92
CA ASN A 299 -14.21 -15.28 -6.27
C ASN A 299 -13.47 -13.96 -6.54
N ASN A 300 -13.10 -13.19 -5.50
CA ASN A 300 -12.42 -11.91 -5.68
C ASN A 300 -11.00 -12.13 -6.24
N LYS A 301 -10.78 -11.74 -7.51
CA LYS A 301 -9.54 -12.00 -8.26
C LYS A 301 -8.27 -11.53 -7.53
N GLU A 302 -8.30 -10.31 -7.00
CA GLU A 302 -7.16 -9.67 -6.35
C GLU A 302 -6.86 -10.28 -4.97
N THR A 303 -7.89 -10.52 -4.16
CA THR A 303 -7.72 -11.21 -2.86
C THR A 303 -7.17 -12.61 -3.06
N ARG A 304 -7.68 -13.33 -4.07
CA ARG A 304 -7.21 -14.67 -4.43
C ARG A 304 -5.76 -14.67 -4.90
N ALA A 305 -5.31 -13.66 -5.65
CA ALA A 305 -3.90 -13.54 -6.03
C ALA A 305 -2.99 -13.39 -4.81
N ASN A 306 -3.36 -12.52 -3.85
CA ASN A 306 -2.64 -12.38 -2.58
C ASN A 306 -2.66 -13.68 -1.76
N ALA A 307 -3.77 -14.41 -1.76
CA ALA A 307 -3.89 -15.68 -1.06
C ALA A 307 -2.94 -16.74 -1.62
N PHE A 308 -2.81 -16.83 -2.94
CA PHE A 308 -1.87 -17.75 -3.58
C PHE A 308 -0.41 -17.40 -3.23
N ALA A 309 -0.04 -16.12 -3.28
CA ALA A 309 1.30 -15.68 -2.88
C ALA A 309 1.59 -16.00 -1.40
N ALA A 310 0.61 -15.78 -0.52
CA ALA A 310 0.72 -16.12 0.90
C ALA A 310 0.86 -17.63 1.15
N LEU A 311 0.09 -18.45 0.42
CA LEU A 311 0.15 -19.91 0.50
C LEU A 311 1.50 -20.44 0.01
N GLU A 312 2.01 -19.92 -1.10
CA GLU A 312 3.32 -20.29 -1.62
C GLU A 312 4.45 -19.94 -0.63
N ALA A 313 4.44 -18.73 -0.09
CA ALA A 313 5.39 -18.30 0.94
C ALA A 313 5.31 -19.19 2.18
N PHE A 314 4.09 -19.48 2.67
CA PHE A 314 3.87 -20.36 3.81
C PHE A 314 4.44 -21.77 3.59
N LEU A 315 4.08 -22.43 2.47
CA LEU A 315 4.54 -23.78 2.17
C LEU A 315 6.07 -23.85 2.07
N LYS A 316 6.69 -22.83 1.44
CA LYS A 316 8.13 -22.72 1.36
C LYS A 316 8.78 -22.62 2.76
N GLN A 317 8.23 -21.78 3.65
CA GLN A 317 8.79 -21.60 4.99
C GLN A 317 8.60 -22.83 5.90
N VAL A 318 7.47 -23.52 5.80
CA VAL A 318 7.27 -24.79 6.53
C VAL A 318 8.26 -25.84 6.04
N ALA A 319 8.42 -26.01 4.72
CA ALA A 319 9.39 -26.94 4.17
C ALA A 319 10.83 -26.61 4.61
N GLU A 320 11.24 -25.33 4.55
CA GLU A 320 12.55 -24.88 5.01
C GLU A 320 12.76 -25.14 6.51
N CYS A 321 11.74 -24.95 7.34
CA CYS A 321 11.77 -25.26 8.77
C CYS A 321 11.99 -26.77 9.02
N LEU A 322 11.34 -27.65 8.26
CA LEU A 322 11.54 -29.11 8.37
C LEU A 322 12.95 -29.53 7.93
N VAL A 323 13.46 -28.97 6.83
CA VAL A 323 14.80 -29.31 6.31
C VAL A 323 15.91 -28.81 7.23
N SER A 324 15.79 -27.59 7.76
CA SER A 324 16.83 -26.99 8.62
C SER A 324 17.07 -27.74 9.94
N ARG A 325 16.13 -28.59 10.36
CA ARG A 325 16.24 -29.43 11.56
C ARG A 325 17.08 -30.71 11.36
N GLY A 326 17.44 -31.04 10.11
CA GLY A 326 18.42 -32.09 9.79
C GLY A 326 18.20 -33.43 10.52
N SER A 327 19.14 -33.84 11.36
CA SER A 327 19.09 -35.07 12.15
C SER A 327 18.21 -34.99 13.43
N GLU A 328 17.71 -33.81 13.77
CA GLU A 328 16.86 -33.55 14.95
C GLU A 328 15.35 -33.62 14.62
N VAL A 329 14.98 -34.32 13.55
CA VAL A 329 13.58 -34.49 13.12
C VAL A 329 12.75 -35.12 14.24
N THR A 330 11.82 -34.33 14.77
CA THR A 330 10.92 -34.76 15.83
C THR A 330 9.81 -35.65 15.29
N VAL A 331 9.04 -36.29 16.18
CA VAL A 331 7.78 -36.96 15.77
C VAL A 331 6.83 -35.94 15.13
N HIS A 332 6.77 -34.73 15.67
CA HIS A 332 5.93 -33.65 15.18
C HIS A 332 6.30 -33.21 13.75
N ASP A 333 7.59 -33.09 13.44
CA ASP A 333 8.05 -32.73 12.08
C ASP A 333 7.60 -33.78 11.03
N ARG A 334 7.60 -35.07 11.42
CA ARG A 334 7.08 -36.15 10.56
C ARG A 334 5.57 -36.10 10.38
N GLU A 335 4.83 -35.64 11.38
CA GLU A 335 3.38 -35.44 11.29
C GLU A 335 3.05 -34.31 10.32
N ILE A 336 3.75 -33.18 10.44
CA ILE A 336 3.63 -32.03 9.51
C ILE A 336 3.89 -32.48 8.08
N PHE A 337 5.01 -33.18 7.84
CA PHE A 337 5.33 -33.72 6.51
C PHE A 337 4.22 -34.63 5.99
N LYS A 338 3.78 -35.62 6.79
CA LYS A 338 2.71 -36.55 6.41
C LYS A 338 1.39 -35.84 6.10
N TYR A 339 1.05 -34.81 6.86
CA TYR A 339 -0.14 -33.99 6.63
C TYR A 339 -0.10 -33.37 5.23
N PHE A 340 0.98 -32.64 4.90
CA PHE A 340 1.08 -31.96 3.61
C PHE A 340 1.13 -32.91 2.42
N ILE A 341 1.87 -34.03 2.53
CA ILE A 341 1.90 -35.05 1.46
C ILE A 341 0.51 -35.62 1.19
N LYS A 342 -0.26 -35.95 2.24
CA LYS A 342 -1.65 -36.41 2.11
C LYS A 342 -2.54 -35.35 1.47
N GLU A 343 -2.42 -34.10 1.90
CA GLU A 343 -3.19 -32.99 1.35
C GLU A 343 -2.91 -32.76 -0.13
N PHE A 344 -1.64 -32.76 -0.54
CA PHE A 344 -1.26 -32.61 -1.94
C PHE A 344 -1.72 -33.81 -2.78
N GLN A 345 -1.60 -35.04 -2.27
CA GLN A 345 -2.15 -36.24 -2.92
C GLN A 345 -3.66 -36.12 -3.14
N ARG A 346 -4.40 -35.68 -2.11
CA ARG A 346 -5.85 -35.48 -2.17
C ARG A 346 -6.23 -34.49 -3.27
N VAL A 347 -5.51 -33.37 -3.38
CA VAL A 347 -5.75 -32.36 -4.42
C VAL A 347 -5.42 -32.90 -5.81
N ILE A 348 -4.28 -33.57 -6.00
CA ILE A 348 -3.85 -34.10 -7.31
C ILE A 348 -4.78 -35.23 -7.79
N ASN A 349 -5.25 -36.08 -6.89
CA ASN A 349 -6.09 -37.22 -7.23
C ASN A 349 -7.59 -36.89 -7.30
N SER A 350 -7.99 -35.65 -6.97
CA SER A 350 -9.39 -35.23 -7.03
C SER A 350 -9.77 -34.77 -8.44
N ASN A 351 -10.89 -35.28 -8.95
CA ASN A 351 -11.48 -34.88 -10.23
C ASN A 351 -12.08 -33.46 -10.20
N ASP A 352 -12.27 -32.86 -9.01
CA ASP A 352 -12.89 -31.55 -8.82
C ASP A 352 -11.85 -30.41 -8.70
N SER A 353 -10.57 -30.75 -8.66
CA SER A 353 -9.49 -29.77 -8.50
C SER A 353 -9.29 -28.96 -9.78
N ILE A 354 -9.32 -27.63 -9.65
CA ILE A 354 -8.99 -26.74 -10.77
C ILE A 354 -7.49 -26.69 -11.02
N THR A 355 -7.06 -26.32 -12.23
CA THR A 355 -5.65 -26.26 -12.65
C THR A 355 -4.74 -25.52 -11.66
N ARG A 356 -5.24 -24.47 -11.01
CA ARG A 356 -4.46 -23.70 -10.01
C ARG A 356 -4.24 -24.47 -8.71
N ASP A 357 -5.24 -25.23 -8.25
CA ASP A 357 -5.12 -26.03 -7.03
C ASP A 357 -4.09 -27.15 -7.24
N ILE A 358 -4.14 -27.79 -8.41
CA ILE A 358 -3.15 -28.80 -8.83
C ILE A 358 -1.74 -28.19 -8.91
N SER A 359 -1.59 -27.00 -9.51
CA SER A 359 -0.30 -26.31 -9.60
C SER A 359 0.33 -26.05 -8.23
N ILE A 360 -0.47 -25.68 -7.23
CA ILE A 360 0.01 -25.45 -5.86
C ILE A 360 0.39 -26.76 -5.19
N ALA A 361 -0.40 -27.82 -5.36
CA ALA A 361 -0.07 -29.13 -4.82
C ALA A 361 1.26 -29.65 -5.41
N ILE A 362 1.50 -29.48 -6.71
CA ILE A 362 2.75 -29.85 -7.38
C ILE A 362 3.94 -29.03 -6.83
N ARG A 363 3.79 -27.70 -6.70
CA ARG A 363 4.83 -26.86 -6.09
C ARG A 363 5.11 -27.24 -4.65
N GLY A 364 4.06 -27.51 -3.88
CA GLY A 364 4.12 -28.02 -2.51
C GLY A 364 4.94 -29.30 -2.44
N TYR A 365 4.63 -30.29 -3.28
CA TYR A 365 5.45 -31.50 -3.42
C TYR A 365 6.92 -31.18 -3.67
N GLY A 366 7.22 -30.27 -4.61
CA GLY A 366 8.58 -29.86 -4.92
C GLY A 366 9.32 -29.22 -3.74
N TYR A 367 8.64 -28.44 -2.90
CA TYR A 367 9.25 -27.85 -1.71
C TYR A 367 9.56 -28.90 -0.63
N PHE A 368 8.64 -29.86 -0.43
CA PHE A 368 8.76 -30.88 0.61
C PHE A 368 9.60 -32.10 0.18
N ALA A 369 9.96 -32.24 -1.10
CA ALA A 369 10.79 -33.34 -1.59
C ALA A 369 12.31 -33.19 -1.31
N LYS A 370 12.72 -32.11 -0.63
CA LYS A 370 14.12 -31.77 -0.36
C LYS A 370 14.73 -32.57 0.78
#